data_AF-A0A260WC17-F1
#
_entry.id   AF-A0A260WC17-F1
#
_cell.length_a   1.000
_cell.length_b   1.000
_cell.length_c   1.000
_cell.angle_alpha   90.00
_cell.angle_beta   90.00
_cell.angle_gamma   90.00
#
_symmetry.space_group_name_H-M   'P 1'
#
loop_
_entity.id
_entity.type
_entity.pdbx_description
1 polymer ?
#
loop_
_entity_poly.entity_id
_entity_poly.type
_entity_poly.pdbx_seq_one_letter_code
_entity_poly.pdbx_strand_id
1 'polypeptide(L)'
;MTRDAVMEGAVRELLSHAHDGVLPIVTVGDPVLRTAAAALTDQLEPRTLEHLVEVMRATMHDAPGVGLAAPQIGVPLRIAVIEDMYPVSEEVATQRERTPLPFRVIVNPRYDDVGSARRSFYEGCLSMPGYQAVVPRAASVRLRCTDLHGAVVDEEFGGWPARIVAHETDHLDGTVYIDRAVTRSLSANDVYADLWADPTPEHAAAALGFDLGTGRGDAS
;
A
#
# COMPACT_ATOMS: atom_id res chain seq x y z
N MET A 1 -28.92 -10.50 -14.39
CA MET A 1 -27.93 -10.89 -13.36
C MET A 1 -27.74 -9.68 -12.47
N THR A 2 -27.77 -9.82 -11.14
CA THR A 2 -27.51 -8.69 -10.23
C THR A 2 -26.06 -8.24 -10.37
N ARG A 3 -25.75 -6.99 -10.02
CA ARG A 3 -24.38 -6.45 -10.05
C ARG A 3 -23.42 -7.32 -9.22
N ASP A 4 -23.92 -7.88 -8.13
CA ASP A 4 -23.17 -8.73 -7.20
C ASP A 4 -22.85 -10.09 -7.81
N ALA A 5 -23.81 -10.73 -8.47
CA ALA A 5 -23.58 -11.99 -9.17
C ALA A 5 -22.57 -11.84 -10.33
N VAL A 6 -22.55 -10.68 -11.00
CA VAL A 6 -21.54 -10.36 -12.02
C VAL A 6 -20.14 -10.24 -11.40
N MET A 7 -20.02 -9.58 -10.24
CA MET A 7 -18.74 -9.45 -9.53
C MET A 7 -18.21 -10.80 -9.05
N GLU A 8 -19.07 -11.61 -8.41
CA GLU A 8 -18.73 -12.97 -7.98
C GLU A 8 -18.20 -13.82 -9.14
N GLY A 9 -18.91 -13.81 -10.28
CA GLY A 9 -18.49 -14.53 -11.48
C GLY A 9 -17.15 -14.07 -12.02
N ALA A 10 -16.95 -12.74 -12.12
CA ALA A 10 -15.71 -12.15 -12.61
C ALA A 10 -14.51 -12.47 -11.70
N VAL A 11 -14.69 -12.42 -10.38
CA VAL A 11 -13.62 -12.77 -9.42
C VAL A 11 -13.30 -14.26 -9.49
N ARG A 12 -14.30 -15.15 -9.59
CA ARG A 12 -14.04 -16.59 -9.77
C ARG A 12 -13.32 -16.90 -11.07
N GLU A 13 -13.72 -16.26 -12.16
CA GLU A 13 -13.04 -16.39 -13.44
C GLU A 13 -11.59 -15.92 -13.34
N LEU A 14 -11.35 -14.74 -12.76
CA LEU A 14 -10.00 -14.23 -12.50
C LEU A 14 -9.16 -15.23 -11.68
N LEU A 15 -9.68 -15.71 -10.55
CA LEU A 15 -8.98 -16.67 -9.68
C LEU A 15 -8.69 -18.00 -10.39
N SER A 16 -9.49 -18.40 -11.38
CA SER A 16 -9.22 -19.60 -12.17
C SER A 16 -7.98 -19.47 -13.08
N HIS A 17 -7.50 -18.24 -13.32
CA HIS A 17 -6.27 -17.95 -14.05
C HIS A 17 -5.04 -17.82 -13.15
N ALA A 18 -5.18 -17.97 -11.83
CA ALA A 18 -4.04 -17.95 -10.92
C ALA A 18 -3.10 -19.12 -11.23
N HIS A 19 -1.84 -18.81 -11.54
CA HIS A 19 -0.80 -19.81 -11.79
C HIS A 19 0.07 -19.88 -10.54
N ASP A 20 0.33 -21.08 -10.01
CA ASP A 20 1.04 -21.29 -8.74
C ASP A 20 0.47 -20.46 -7.56
N GLY A 21 -0.83 -20.13 -7.61
CA GLY A 21 -1.51 -19.37 -6.56
C GLY A 21 -1.31 -17.85 -6.63
N VAL A 22 -0.71 -17.31 -7.69
CA VAL A 22 -0.52 -15.87 -7.87
C VAL A 22 -1.21 -15.34 -9.12
N LEU A 23 -1.52 -14.04 -9.12
CA LEU A 23 -2.07 -13.31 -10.26
C LEU A 23 -1.08 -12.24 -10.74
N PRO A 24 -1.11 -11.88 -12.04
CA PRO A 24 -0.31 -10.77 -12.54
C PRO A 24 -0.74 -9.47 -11.87
N ILE A 25 0.24 -8.64 -11.54
CA ILE A 25 0.00 -7.31 -10.97
C ILE A 25 -0.26 -6.33 -12.10
N VAL A 26 -1.39 -5.62 -11.99
CA VAL A 26 -1.80 -4.57 -12.90
C VAL A 26 -0.88 -3.37 -12.76
N THR A 27 -0.42 -2.81 -13.88
CA THR A 27 0.50 -1.66 -13.89
C THR A 27 -0.19 -0.33 -14.14
N VAL A 28 0.39 0.76 -13.62
CA VAL A 28 -0.09 2.13 -13.79
C VAL A 28 -0.33 2.48 -15.26
N GLY A 29 -1.48 3.11 -15.52
CA GLY A 29 -2.02 3.32 -16.87
C GLY A 29 -3.33 2.55 -17.08
N ASP A 30 -3.51 1.42 -16.38
CA ASP A 30 -4.79 0.73 -16.33
C ASP A 30 -5.84 1.53 -15.52
N PRO A 31 -7.07 1.73 -16.04
CA PRO A 31 -8.13 2.44 -15.33
C PRO A 31 -8.53 1.86 -13.97
N VAL A 32 -8.33 0.56 -13.72
CA VAL A 32 -8.69 -0.06 -12.43
C VAL A 32 -7.90 0.55 -11.27
N LEU A 33 -6.67 1.00 -11.52
CA LEU A 33 -5.81 1.65 -10.53
C LEU A 33 -6.14 3.12 -10.31
N ARG A 34 -7.01 3.70 -11.14
CA ARG A 34 -7.42 5.11 -11.12
C ARG A 34 -8.89 5.30 -10.80
N THR A 35 -9.60 4.21 -10.54
CA THR A 35 -11.04 4.22 -10.22
C THR A 35 -11.23 3.85 -8.77
N ALA A 36 -12.04 4.62 -8.04
CA ALA A 36 -12.39 4.28 -6.66
C ALA A 36 -13.09 2.91 -6.61
N ALA A 37 -12.55 2.01 -5.80
CA ALA A 37 -13.05 0.65 -5.64
C ALA A 37 -14.39 0.62 -4.90
N ALA A 38 -15.26 -0.33 -5.26
CA ALA A 38 -16.55 -0.49 -4.61
C ALA A 38 -16.40 -1.10 -3.22
N ALA A 39 -17.18 -0.61 -2.25
CA ALA A 39 -17.20 -1.20 -0.92
C ALA A 39 -17.64 -2.67 -0.99
N LEU A 40 -16.94 -3.55 -0.28
CA LEU A 40 -17.34 -4.94 -0.10
C LEU A 40 -18.52 -5.01 0.87
N THR A 41 -19.65 -5.55 0.41
CA THR A 41 -20.84 -5.85 1.20
C THR A 41 -21.11 -7.35 1.12
N ASP A 42 -21.67 -7.79 0.01
CA ASP A 42 -22.20 -9.13 -0.24
C ASP A 42 -21.90 -9.60 -1.67
N GLN A 43 -20.99 -8.90 -2.37
CA GLN A 43 -20.63 -9.23 -3.75
C GLN A 43 -19.85 -10.53 -3.88
N LEU A 44 -19.22 -11.00 -2.81
CA LEU A 44 -18.42 -12.23 -2.80
C LEU A 44 -18.96 -13.25 -1.80
N GLU A 45 -19.07 -14.50 -2.24
CA GLU A 45 -19.31 -15.61 -1.31
C GLU A 45 -18.09 -15.80 -0.40
N PRO A 46 -18.28 -16.27 0.86
CA PRO A 46 -17.18 -16.44 1.81
C PRO A 46 -15.99 -17.23 1.26
N ARG A 47 -16.24 -18.33 0.53
CA ARG A 47 -15.17 -19.15 -0.07
C ARG A 47 -14.41 -18.42 -1.17
N THR A 48 -15.10 -17.61 -1.97
CA THR A 48 -14.46 -16.81 -3.02
C THR A 48 -13.60 -15.72 -2.39
N LEU A 49 -14.11 -15.07 -1.35
CA LEU A 49 -13.39 -14.05 -0.61
C LEU A 49 -12.13 -14.61 0.09
N GLU A 50 -12.23 -15.76 0.74
CA GLU A 50 -11.08 -16.46 1.34
C GLU A 50 -10.00 -16.78 0.30
N HIS A 51 -10.39 -17.39 -0.83
CA HIS A 51 -9.45 -17.72 -1.90
C HIS A 51 -8.83 -16.47 -2.54
N LEU A 52 -9.61 -15.39 -2.70
CA LEU A 52 -9.09 -14.10 -3.17
C LEU A 52 -7.99 -13.57 -2.23
N VAL A 53 -8.21 -13.60 -0.92
CA VAL A 53 -7.23 -13.14 0.07
C VAL A 53 -5.97 -14.00 0.03
N GLU A 54 -6.09 -15.33 -0.10
CA GLU A 54 -4.95 -16.23 -0.24
C GLU A 54 -4.09 -15.87 -1.46
N VAL A 55 -4.73 -15.67 -2.62
CA VAL A 55 -4.07 -15.28 -3.87
C VAL A 55 -3.44 -13.88 -3.76
N MET A 56 -4.13 -12.92 -3.13
CA MET A 56 -3.58 -11.58 -2.88
C MET A 56 -2.32 -11.66 -2.02
N ARG A 57 -2.34 -12.43 -0.94
CA ARG A 57 -1.17 -12.61 -0.06
C ARG A 57 -0.03 -13.30 -0.80
N ALA A 58 -0.31 -14.37 -1.55
CA ALA A 58 0.70 -15.07 -2.34
C ALA A 58 1.33 -14.15 -3.39
N THR A 59 0.51 -13.38 -4.12
CA THR A 59 0.96 -12.41 -5.13
C THR A 59 1.83 -11.31 -4.51
N MET A 60 1.43 -10.79 -3.34
CA MET A 60 2.22 -9.81 -2.60
C MET A 60 3.62 -10.36 -2.24
N HIS A 61 3.71 -11.60 -1.77
CA HIS A 61 4.99 -12.22 -1.42
C HIS A 61 5.86 -12.58 -2.63
N ASP A 62 5.25 -13.00 -3.74
CA ASP A 62 5.97 -13.29 -5.00
C ASP A 62 6.61 -12.04 -5.60
N ALA A 63 5.98 -10.86 -5.41
CA ALA A 63 6.46 -9.55 -5.84
C ALA A 63 7.24 -8.77 -4.75
N PRO A 64 7.92 -9.46 -3.82
CA PRO A 64 8.36 -9.03 -2.48
C PRO A 64 7.75 -7.74 -1.89
N GLY A 65 6.43 -7.58 -1.94
CA GLY A 65 5.70 -6.45 -1.36
C GLY A 65 5.47 -6.56 0.15
N VAL A 66 5.05 -5.44 0.75
CA VAL A 66 4.57 -5.36 2.14
C VAL A 66 3.08 -5.01 2.26
N GLY A 67 2.44 -4.83 1.12
CA GLY A 67 1.01 -4.57 0.97
C GLY A 67 0.58 -4.83 -0.48
N LEU A 68 -0.71 -5.16 -0.64
CA LEU A 68 -1.36 -5.31 -1.93
C LEU A 68 -2.87 -5.02 -1.80
N ALA A 69 -3.35 -4.05 -2.57
CA ALA A 69 -4.76 -3.75 -2.74
C ALA A 69 -5.38 -4.55 -3.89
N ALA A 70 -6.64 -4.98 -3.74
CA ALA A 70 -7.37 -5.77 -4.73
C ALA A 70 -7.40 -5.16 -6.16
N PRO A 71 -7.48 -3.82 -6.35
CA PRO A 71 -7.35 -3.21 -7.68
C PRO A 71 -6.04 -3.56 -8.40
N GLN A 72 -4.96 -3.83 -7.65
CA GLN A 72 -3.65 -4.20 -8.22
C GLN A 72 -3.64 -5.59 -8.85
N ILE A 73 -4.66 -6.41 -8.61
CA ILE A 73 -4.88 -7.68 -9.33
C ILE A 73 -6.16 -7.63 -10.17
N GLY A 74 -6.66 -6.43 -10.46
CA GLY A 74 -7.83 -6.22 -11.32
C GLY A 74 -9.19 -6.35 -10.63
N VAL A 75 -9.25 -6.49 -9.31
CA VAL A 75 -10.50 -6.62 -8.56
C VAL A 75 -10.91 -5.25 -7.97
N PRO A 76 -11.98 -4.60 -8.47
CA PRO A 76 -12.36 -3.25 -8.06
C PRO A 76 -13.18 -3.24 -6.75
N LEU A 77 -12.71 -3.95 -5.72
CA LEU A 77 -13.31 -4.03 -4.39
C LEU A 77 -12.38 -3.44 -3.34
N ARG A 78 -12.95 -2.85 -2.27
CA ARG A 78 -12.18 -2.26 -1.16
C ARG A 78 -11.62 -3.31 -0.21
N ILE A 79 -10.62 -4.05 -0.68
CA ILE A 79 -9.90 -5.08 0.08
C ILE A 79 -8.41 -4.82 -0.11
N ALA A 80 -7.64 -4.85 0.97
CA ALA A 80 -6.19 -4.88 0.90
C ALA A 80 -5.62 -5.87 1.92
N VAL A 81 -4.44 -6.41 1.61
CA VAL A 81 -3.62 -7.20 2.52
C VAL A 81 -2.35 -6.43 2.87
N ILE A 82 -1.89 -6.54 4.12
CA ILE A 82 -0.67 -5.90 4.61
C ILE A 82 0.13 -6.89 5.46
N GLU A 83 1.45 -6.92 5.27
CA GLU A 83 2.39 -7.74 6.05
C GLU A 83 3.82 -7.24 5.85
N ASP A 84 4.55 -6.99 6.93
CA ASP A 84 5.97 -6.61 6.87
C ASP A 84 6.77 -7.35 7.94
N MET A 85 7.38 -8.46 7.53
CA MET A 85 8.24 -9.29 8.37
C MET A 85 9.69 -9.34 7.87
N TYR A 86 10.05 -8.45 6.93
CA TYR A 86 11.39 -8.43 6.35
C TYR A 86 12.43 -7.94 7.36
N PRO A 87 13.59 -8.60 7.46
CA PRO A 87 14.68 -8.10 8.29
C PRO A 87 15.25 -6.82 7.69
N VAL A 88 15.54 -5.85 8.55
CA VAL A 88 16.24 -4.61 8.20
C VAL A 88 17.36 -4.35 9.21
N SER A 89 18.36 -3.55 8.82
CA SER A 89 19.36 -3.05 9.77
C SER A 89 18.69 -2.26 10.90
N GLU A 90 19.29 -2.27 12.09
CA GLU A 90 18.83 -1.48 13.24
C GLU A 90 18.66 0.00 12.90
N GLU A 91 19.60 0.58 12.14
CA GLU A 91 19.53 1.98 11.70
C GLU A 91 18.26 2.28 10.88
N VAL A 92 17.97 1.46 9.85
CA VAL A 92 16.74 1.58 9.06
C VAL A 92 15.49 1.38 9.93
N ALA A 93 15.49 0.40 10.85
CA ALA A 93 14.36 0.16 11.75
C ALA A 93 14.07 1.39 12.62
N THR A 94 15.12 2.01 13.19
CA THR A 94 15.00 3.22 14.00
C THR A 94 14.57 4.43 13.18
N GLN A 95 15.26 4.72 12.08
CA GLN A 95 14.99 5.93 11.28
C GLN A 95 13.62 5.91 10.62
N ARG A 96 13.17 4.74 10.16
CA ARG A 96 11.87 4.59 9.49
C ARG A 96 10.75 4.18 10.45
N GLU A 97 11.05 4.02 11.74
CA GLU A 97 10.11 3.49 12.74
C GLU A 97 9.45 2.20 12.21
N ARG A 98 10.26 1.33 11.59
CA ARG A 98 9.82 0.12 10.88
C ARG A 98 9.81 -1.07 11.83
N THR A 99 8.63 -1.38 12.34
CA THR A 99 8.39 -2.53 13.23
C THR A 99 7.72 -3.67 12.46
N PRO A 100 7.87 -4.93 12.93
CA PRO A 100 7.17 -6.06 12.32
C PRO A 100 5.66 -5.85 12.29
N LEU A 101 5.06 -6.04 11.12
CA LEU A 101 3.62 -5.97 10.88
C LEU A 101 3.12 -7.37 10.49
N PRO A 102 2.48 -8.11 11.41
CA PRO A 102 1.88 -9.40 11.08
C PRO A 102 0.81 -9.27 9.99
N PHE A 103 0.59 -10.34 9.23
CA PHE A 103 -0.44 -10.38 8.19
C PHE A 103 -1.81 -9.93 8.68
N ARG A 104 -2.42 -9.00 7.94
CA ARG A 104 -3.79 -8.53 8.15
C ARG A 104 -4.51 -8.37 6.81
N VAL A 105 -5.81 -8.63 6.85
CA VAL A 105 -6.75 -8.25 5.79
C VAL A 105 -7.53 -7.05 6.28
N ILE A 106 -7.56 -5.98 5.49
CA ILE A 106 -8.32 -4.76 5.81
C ILE A 106 -9.40 -4.58 4.75
N VAL A 107 -10.66 -4.65 5.19
CA VAL A 107 -11.85 -4.57 4.34
C VAL A 107 -12.54 -3.24 4.56
N ASN A 108 -12.90 -2.57 3.47
CA ASN A 108 -13.47 -1.22 3.45
C ASN A 108 -12.68 -0.21 4.31
N PRO A 109 -11.33 -0.17 4.24
CA PRO A 109 -10.56 0.70 5.11
C PRO A 109 -10.77 2.17 4.74
N ARG A 110 -10.70 2.99 5.78
CA ARG A 110 -10.42 4.42 5.72
C ARG A 110 -9.41 4.75 6.82
N TYR A 111 -8.60 5.78 6.61
CA TYR A 111 -7.70 6.27 7.66
C TYR A 111 -7.82 7.78 7.81
N ASP A 112 -7.48 8.27 9.00
CA ASP A 112 -7.29 9.69 9.27
C ASP A 112 -5.88 9.92 9.80
N ASP A 113 -5.29 11.06 9.47
CA ASP A 113 -4.01 11.46 10.04
C ASP A 113 -4.16 11.70 11.55
N VAL A 114 -3.19 11.21 12.33
CA VAL A 114 -3.10 11.50 13.76
C VAL A 114 -2.01 12.55 13.99
N GLY A 115 -2.43 13.74 14.41
CA GLY A 115 -1.55 14.88 14.63
C GLY A 115 -1.01 15.51 13.34
N SER A 116 -0.09 16.46 13.50
CA SER A 116 0.51 17.22 12.39
C SER A 116 1.87 16.71 11.94
N ALA A 117 2.47 15.76 12.67
CA ALA A 117 3.79 15.24 12.35
C ALA A 117 3.78 14.52 10.99
N ARG A 118 4.84 14.76 10.20
CA ARG A 118 5.05 14.15 8.88
C ARG A 118 6.42 13.47 8.82
N ARG A 119 6.50 12.43 7.99
CA ARG A 119 7.73 11.72 7.64
C ARG A 119 7.77 11.50 6.13
N SER A 120 8.94 11.69 5.54
CA SER A 120 9.16 11.55 4.11
C SER A 120 10.19 10.48 3.87
N PHE A 121 9.85 9.49 3.06
CA PHE A 121 10.71 8.39 2.68
C PHE A 121 10.40 7.98 1.24
N TYR A 122 11.35 7.31 0.59
CA TYR A 122 11.11 6.68 -0.69
C TYR A 122 10.03 5.59 -0.56
N GLU A 123 9.03 5.66 -1.43
CA GLU A 123 8.06 4.59 -1.69
C GLU A 123 8.28 4.05 -3.10
N GLY A 124 8.09 2.74 -3.24
CA GLY A 124 7.81 2.10 -4.53
C GLY A 124 6.40 1.52 -4.51
N CYS A 125 5.95 0.99 -5.64
CA CYS A 125 4.65 0.34 -5.75
C CYS A 125 4.79 -0.84 -6.71
N LEU A 126 4.16 -1.98 -6.39
CA LEU A 126 4.17 -3.17 -7.25
C LEU A 126 3.52 -2.88 -8.61
N SER A 127 2.58 -1.94 -8.66
CA SER A 127 1.91 -1.47 -9.87
C SER A 127 2.71 -0.43 -10.67
N MET A 128 3.85 0.03 -10.19
CA MET A 128 4.75 0.94 -10.91
C MET A 128 6.19 0.43 -10.77
N PRO A 129 6.51 -0.72 -11.38
CA PRO A 129 7.82 -1.33 -11.24
C PRO A 129 8.91 -0.45 -11.85
N GLY A 130 10.10 -0.53 -11.25
CA GLY A 130 11.31 0.14 -11.75
C GLY A 130 11.53 1.57 -11.24
N TYR A 131 10.58 2.14 -10.48
CA TYR A 131 10.71 3.50 -9.96
C TYR A 131 10.36 3.60 -8.47
N GLN A 132 10.97 4.59 -7.82
CA GLN A 132 10.65 5.03 -6.47
C GLN A 132 10.67 6.56 -6.39
N ALA A 133 9.94 7.12 -5.43
CA ALA A 133 10.02 8.55 -5.14
C ALA A 133 9.72 8.81 -3.67
N VAL A 134 10.21 9.93 -3.14
CA VAL A 134 9.90 10.39 -1.79
C VAL A 134 8.44 10.81 -1.70
N VAL A 135 7.73 10.22 -0.73
CA VAL A 135 6.33 10.53 -0.43
C VAL A 135 6.22 11.02 1.02
N PRO A 136 5.74 12.26 1.25
CA PRO A 136 5.38 12.72 2.59
C PRO A 136 4.11 12.02 3.08
N ARG A 137 4.17 11.44 4.28
CA ARG A 137 3.03 10.79 4.96
C ARG A 137 2.87 11.34 6.37
N ALA A 138 1.67 11.23 6.94
CA ALA A 138 1.48 11.36 8.38
C ALA A 138 2.37 10.37 9.13
N ALA A 139 2.96 10.81 10.24
CA ALA A 139 3.78 9.94 11.08
C ALA A 139 2.93 8.83 11.73
N SER A 140 1.66 9.13 12.03
CA SER A 140 0.68 8.18 12.53
C SER A 140 -0.66 8.35 11.81
N VAL A 141 -1.40 7.24 11.68
CA VAL A 141 -2.75 7.20 11.12
C VAL A 141 -3.67 6.36 11.99
N ARG A 142 -4.95 6.73 12.07
CA ARG A 142 -5.99 5.91 12.69
C ARG A 142 -6.76 5.16 11.62
N LEU A 143 -6.59 3.84 11.57
CA LEU A 143 -7.28 2.95 10.64
C LEU A 143 -8.66 2.61 11.18
N ARG A 144 -9.68 2.70 10.33
CA ARG A 144 -11.04 2.18 10.57
C ARG A 144 -11.44 1.25 9.43
N CYS A 145 -11.64 -0.02 9.72
CA CYS A 145 -12.01 -1.04 8.74
C CYS A 145 -12.75 -2.21 9.41
N THR A 146 -13.02 -3.27 8.65
CA THR A 146 -13.28 -4.60 9.22
C THR A 146 -12.18 -5.56 8.82
N ASP A 147 -12.00 -6.64 9.57
CA ASP A 147 -11.20 -7.78 9.12
C ASP A 147 -11.98 -8.66 8.13
N LEU A 148 -11.37 -9.76 7.70
CA LEU A 148 -11.97 -10.75 6.79
C LEU A 148 -13.26 -11.38 7.33
N HIS A 149 -13.41 -11.44 8.66
CA HIS A 149 -14.56 -12.05 9.34
C HIS A 149 -15.61 -11.02 9.77
N GLY A 150 -15.43 -9.75 9.40
CA GLY A 150 -16.34 -8.65 9.72
C GLY A 150 -16.15 -8.04 11.11
N ALA A 151 -15.10 -8.42 11.85
CA ALA A 151 -14.79 -7.77 13.12
C ALA A 151 -14.31 -6.33 12.88
N VAL A 152 -14.83 -5.39 13.67
CA VAL A 152 -14.46 -3.97 13.56
C VAL A 152 -13.02 -3.76 14.05
N VAL A 153 -12.23 -3.07 13.23
CA VAL A 153 -10.89 -2.61 13.55
C VAL A 153 -10.92 -1.08 13.62
N ASP A 154 -10.49 -0.52 14.75
CA ASP A 154 -10.30 0.91 14.98
C ASP A 154 -9.05 1.10 15.83
N GLU A 155 -7.89 1.27 15.17
CA GLU A 155 -6.59 1.27 15.82
C GLU A 155 -5.64 2.32 15.21
N GLU A 156 -4.65 2.75 15.98
CA GLU A 156 -3.63 3.69 15.52
C GLU A 156 -2.36 2.93 15.11
N PHE A 157 -1.83 3.31 13.95
CA PHE A 157 -0.51 2.90 13.47
C PHE A 157 0.42 4.10 13.47
N GLY A 158 1.68 3.87 13.83
CA GLY A 158 2.78 4.82 13.66
C GLY A 158 3.82 4.31 12.67
N GLY A 159 4.72 5.19 12.24
CA GLY A 159 5.94 4.82 11.51
C GLY A 159 5.69 4.15 10.16
N TRP A 160 6.49 3.13 9.84
CA TRP A 160 6.37 2.40 8.57
C TRP A 160 5.03 1.66 8.42
N PRO A 161 4.47 1.00 9.45
CA PRO A 161 3.12 0.44 9.37
C PRO A 161 2.04 1.47 8.98
N ALA A 162 2.11 2.70 9.51
CA ALA A 162 1.17 3.77 9.14
C ALA A 162 1.26 4.13 7.65
N ARG A 163 2.48 4.15 7.11
CA ARG A 163 2.75 4.38 5.68
C ARG A 163 2.16 3.27 4.82
N ILE A 164 2.35 2.00 5.18
CA ILE A 164 1.78 0.86 4.45
C ILE A 164 0.26 0.97 4.42
N VAL A 165 -0.38 1.19 5.58
CA VAL A 165 -1.85 1.35 5.67
C VAL A 165 -2.34 2.48 4.78
N ALA A 166 -1.66 3.64 4.80
CA ALA A 166 -2.04 4.77 3.95
C ALA A 166 -1.87 4.47 2.46
N HIS A 167 -0.77 3.82 2.07
CA HIS A 167 -0.48 3.45 0.67
C HIS A 167 -1.52 2.47 0.12
N GLU A 168 -1.82 1.40 0.86
CA GLU A 168 -2.80 0.42 0.39
C GLU A 168 -4.22 0.97 0.40
N THR A 169 -4.55 1.85 1.35
CA THR A 169 -5.87 2.50 1.35
C THR A 169 -6.02 3.49 0.18
N ASP A 170 -4.97 4.23 -0.16
CA ASP A 170 -4.96 5.14 -1.33
C ASP A 170 -5.28 4.39 -2.64
N HIS A 171 -4.75 3.17 -2.82
CA HIS A 171 -5.05 2.34 -3.98
C HIS A 171 -6.56 2.07 -4.14
N LEU A 172 -7.29 1.93 -3.02
CA LEU A 172 -8.74 1.70 -3.04
C LEU A 172 -9.53 2.95 -3.43
N ASP A 173 -8.91 4.12 -3.35
CA ASP A 173 -9.47 5.40 -3.80
C ASP A 173 -8.97 5.80 -5.20
N GLY A 174 -8.23 4.92 -5.89
CA GLY A 174 -7.66 5.19 -7.22
C GLY A 174 -6.45 6.12 -7.20
N THR A 175 -5.82 6.29 -6.04
CA THR A 175 -4.60 7.08 -5.85
C THR A 175 -3.40 6.15 -5.87
N VAL A 176 -2.34 6.54 -6.58
CA VAL A 176 -1.05 5.85 -6.55
C VAL A 176 0.03 6.78 -6.02
N TYR A 177 1.12 6.24 -5.49
CA TYR A 177 2.11 7.03 -4.73
C TYR A 177 2.65 8.26 -5.49
N ILE A 178 2.74 8.20 -6.83
CA ILE A 178 3.22 9.31 -7.66
C ILE A 178 2.34 10.56 -7.59
N ASP A 179 1.05 10.41 -7.24
CA ASP A 179 0.13 11.55 -7.09
C ASP A 179 0.44 12.37 -5.82
N ARG A 180 1.16 11.77 -4.87
CA ARG A 180 1.58 12.38 -3.60
C ARG A 180 3.10 12.62 -3.53
N ALA A 181 3.85 12.14 -4.52
CA ALA A 181 5.30 12.15 -4.51
C ALA A 181 5.88 13.54 -4.73
N VAL A 182 7.02 13.79 -4.10
CA VAL A 182 7.90 14.91 -4.46
C VAL A 182 8.58 14.55 -5.78
N THR A 183 8.04 14.98 -6.91
CA THR A 183 8.44 14.47 -8.24
C THR A 183 9.91 14.69 -8.61
N ARG A 184 10.60 15.66 -8.00
CA ARG A 184 12.07 15.83 -8.14
C ARG A 184 12.89 14.66 -7.58
N SER A 185 12.31 13.86 -6.69
CA SER A 185 12.95 12.68 -6.11
C SER A 185 12.68 11.39 -6.90
N LEU A 186 11.93 11.46 -8.02
CA LEU A 186 11.66 10.27 -8.83
C LEU A 186 12.98 9.67 -9.32
N SER A 187 13.23 8.42 -8.96
CA SER A 187 14.43 7.69 -9.29
C SER A 187 14.09 6.33 -9.87
N ALA A 188 14.84 5.91 -10.89
CA ALA A 188 14.86 4.51 -11.27
C ALA A 188 15.47 3.67 -10.13
N ASN A 189 15.08 2.40 -10.02
CA ASN A 189 15.47 1.53 -8.90
C ASN A 189 16.99 1.30 -8.82
N ASP A 190 17.66 1.20 -9.96
CA ASP A 190 19.12 1.06 -10.05
C ASP A 190 19.83 2.32 -9.55
N VAL A 191 19.40 3.49 -10.01
CA VAL A 191 19.92 4.79 -9.55
C VAL A 191 19.65 5.01 -8.07
N TYR A 192 18.47 4.60 -7.57
CA TYR A 192 18.16 4.67 -6.14
C TYR A 192 19.11 3.77 -5.34
N ALA A 193 19.32 2.53 -5.77
CA ALA A 193 20.19 1.59 -5.09
C ALA A 193 21.64 2.12 -4.99
N ASP A 194 22.12 2.75 -6.05
CA ASP A 194 23.50 3.25 -6.13
C ASP A 194 23.72 4.56 -5.37
N LEU A 195 22.72 5.46 -5.34
CA LEU A 195 22.90 6.83 -4.88
C LEU A 195 22.07 7.22 -3.66
N TRP A 196 20.87 6.65 -3.49
CA TRP A 196 19.84 7.20 -2.60
C TRP A 196 19.28 6.20 -1.58
N ALA A 197 19.81 4.98 -1.50
CA ALA A 197 19.36 3.91 -0.60
C ALA A 197 19.78 4.12 0.87
N ASP A 198 19.83 5.38 1.30
CA ASP A 198 20.09 5.79 2.67
C ASP A 198 18.87 5.49 3.57
N PRO A 199 19.07 5.36 4.91
CA PRO A 199 17.96 5.19 5.84
C PRO A 199 16.90 6.30 5.74
N THR A 200 17.32 7.52 5.40
CA THR A 200 16.49 8.71 5.26
C THR A 200 16.79 9.47 3.94
N PRO A 201 15.84 10.20 3.35
CA PRO A 201 16.03 10.86 2.05
C PRO A 201 16.79 12.20 2.10
N GLU A 202 17.39 12.59 3.22
CA GLU A 202 18.00 13.91 3.44
C GLU A 202 19.13 14.20 2.46
N HIS A 203 19.95 13.20 2.18
CA HIS A 203 21.04 13.32 1.22
C HIS A 203 20.49 13.57 -0.20
N ALA A 204 19.49 12.79 -0.63
CA ALA A 204 18.84 13.00 -1.91
C ALA A 204 18.13 14.38 -1.98
N ALA A 205 17.50 14.82 -0.90
CA ALA A 205 16.83 16.12 -0.81
C ALA A 205 17.81 17.28 -1.00
N ALA A 206 18.97 17.21 -0.34
CA ALA A 206 20.04 18.19 -0.48
C ALA A 206 20.65 18.18 -1.89
N ALA A 207 20.93 16.99 -2.45
CA ALA A 207 21.57 16.84 -3.76
C ALA A 207 20.65 17.23 -4.93
N LEU A 208 19.36 16.87 -4.87
CA LEU A 208 18.39 17.07 -5.95
C LEU A 208 17.53 18.33 -5.77
N GLY A 209 17.66 19.02 -4.62
CA GLY A 209 17.00 20.30 -4.37
C GLY A 209 15.49 20.20 -4.20
N PHE A 210 15.04 19.41 -3.21
CA PHE A 210 13.63 19.32 -2.83
C PHE A 210 13.42 19.38 -1.30
N ASP A 211 12.21 19.77 -0.88
CA ASP A 211 11.83 19.84 0.53
C ASP A 211 11.19 18.52 0.97
N LEU A 212 11.52 18.07 2.18
CA LEU A 212 10.93 16.88 2.79
C LEU A 212 9.59 17.15 3.45
N GLY A 213 9.15 18.40 3.58
CA GLY A 213 7.85 18.73 4.16
C GLY A 213 7.66 18.24 5.60
N THR A 214 8.76 17.87 6.27
CA THR A 214 8.78 17.64 7.72
C THR A 214 8.54 19.01 8.33
N GLY A 215 7.33 19.26 8.83
CA GLY A 215 7.01 20.51 9.50
C GLY A 215 8.15 20.84 10.47
N ARG A 216 8.70 22.06 10.39
CA ARG A 216 9.60 22.56 11.42
C ARG A 216 8.85 22.35 12.73
N GLY A 217 9.36 21.45 13.58
CA GLY A 217 8.91 21.42 14.97
C GLY A 217 9.13 22.83 15.47
N ASP A 218 8.06 23.51 15.89
CA ASP A 218 8.16 24.82 16.50
C ASP A 218 9.06 24.65 17.73
N ALA A 219 10.32 25.08 17.58
CA ALA A 219 11.15 25.44 18.71
C ALA A 219 10.57 26.75 19.25
N SER A 220 9.66 26.63 20.22
CA SER A 220 9.37 27.65 21.22
C SER A 220 9.75 27.14 22.59
#